data_AF-A0A1U7TFK8-F1
#
_entry.id   AF-A0A1U7TFK8-F1
#
_cell.length_a   1.000
_cell.length_b   1.000
_cell.length_c   1.000
_cell.angle_alpha   90.00
_cell.angle_beta   90.00
_cell.angle_gamma   90.00
#
_symmetry.space_group_name_H-M   'P 1'
#
loop_
_entity.id
_entity.type
_entity.pdbx_description
1 polymer ?
#
loop_
_entity_poly.entity_id
_entity_poly.type
_entity_poly.pdbx_seq_one_letter_code
_entity_poly.pdbx_strand_id
1 'polypeptide(L)'
;MKMSVFPRDWMVMRLLTSNIIVTTVQYLSSALHKNFTETDFDFKVWNSYFSLAVLFINQPSLQLEIITSTKRKKILDKYGDMRVMMAYELFSMWQNLGEHKIHFIPGMIGPFLGVTLVPQPEVRNIMIPIFHDMMDWEQRKNGNFKQ
;
A
#
# COMPACT_ATOMS: atom_id res chain seq x y z
N MET A 1 -17.33 5.94 6.80
CA MET A 1 -17.07 5.46 5.42
C MET A 1 -16.93 6.67 4.51
N LYS A 2 -15.79 6.88 3.84
CA LYS A 2 -15.71 7.91 2.78
C LYS A 2 -16.70 7.51 1.68
N MET A 3 -17.60 8.42 1.34
CA MET A 3 -18.54 8.22 0.24
C MET A 3 -17.75 7.96 -1.04
N SER A 4 -18.10 6.90 -1.75
CA SER A 4 -17.54 6.65 -3.07
C SER A 4 -18.12 7.66 -4.05
N VAL A 5 -17.25 8.33 -4.81
CA VAL A 5 -17.64 9.29 -5.87
C VAL A 5 -18.56 8.65 -6.91
N PHE A 6 -18.31 7.38 -7.24
CA PHE A 6 -19.13 6.63 -8.19
C PHE A 6 -19.99 5.55 -7.51
N PRO A 7 -21.22 5.30 -8.00
CA PRO A 7 -22.04 4.16 -7.60
C PRO A 7 -21.29 2.83 -7.74
N ARG A 8 -21.73 1.80 -6.99
CA ARG A 8 -21.09 0.47 -7.02
C ARG A 8 -21.12 -0.17 -8.41
N ASP A 9 -22.20 0.05 -9.16
CA ASP A 9 -22.41 -0.57 -10.47
C ASP A 9 -21.59 0.09 -11.59
N TRP A 10 -20.99 1.26 -11.32
CA TRP A 10 -20.16 1.98 -12.27
C TRP A 10 -18.72 1.45 -12.28
N MET A 11 -18.58 0.14 -12.40
CA MET A 11 -17.30 -0.57 -12.28
C MET A 11 -16.25 -0.07 -13.26
N VAL A 12 -16.64 0.32 -14.48
CA VAL A 12 -15.72 0.88 -15.46
C VAL A 12 -15.04 2.14 -14.94
N MET A 13 -15.83 3.10 -14.42
CA MET A 13 -15.30 4.35 -13.86
C MET A 13 -14.45 4.09 -12.64
N ARG A 14 -14.91 3.22 -11.73
CA ARG A 14 -14.18 2.89 -10.50
C ARG A 14 -12.81 2.25 -10.78
N LEU A 15 -12.76 1.32 -11.73
CA LEU A 15 -11.52 0.65 -12.12
C LEU A 15 -10.58 1.61 -12.85
N LEU A 16 -11.10 2.45 -13.75
CA LEU A 16 -10.32 3.49 -14.42
C LEU A 16 -9.71 4.46 -13.41
N THR A 17 -10.49 4.94 -12.44
CA THR A 17 -9.97 5.80 -11.37
C THR A 17 -8.93 5.10 -10.52
N SER A 18 -9.13 3.82 -10.19
CA SER A 18 -8.13 3.04 -9.43
C SER A 18 -6.82 2.90 -10.21
N ASN A 19 -6.91 2.66 -11.52
CA ASN A 19 -5.75 2.59 -12.39
C ASN A 19 -5.01 3.93 -12.44
N ILE A 20 -5.72 5.04 -12.62
CA ILE A 20 -5.13 6.38 -12.60
C ILE A 20 -4.43 6.65 -11.27
N ILE A 21 -5.03 6.28 -10.13
CA ILE A 21 -4.42 6.47 -8.81
C ILE A 21 -3.11 5.69 -8.69
N VAL A 22 -3.09 4.39 -9.00
CA VAL A 22 -1.85 3.59 -8.85
C VAL A 22 -0.75 4.06 -9.80
N THR A 23 -1.10 4.39 -11.04
CA THR A 23 -0.15 4.97 -12.00
C THR A 23 0.38 6.34 -11.52
N THR A 24 -0.49 7.19 -10.96
CA THR A 24 -0.08 8.49 -10.41
C THR A 24 0.86 8.31 -9.23
N VAL A 25 0.54 7.37 -8.32
CA VAL A 25 1.41 7.02 -7.19
C VAL A 25 2.79 6.62 -7.68
N GLN A 26 2.87 5.70 -8.65
CA GLN A 26 4.14 5.26 -9.25
C GLN A 26 4.99 6.42 -9.81
N TYR A 27 4.36 7.37 -10.51
CA TYR A 27 5.07 8.55 -11.01
C TYR A 27 5.53 9.49 -9.90
N LEU A 28 4.73 9.64 -8.84
CA LEU A 28 5.04 10.54 -7.73
C LEU A 28 6.02 9.94 -6.72
N SER A 29 6.16 8.62 -6.61
CA SER A 29 7.03 7.92 -5.65
C SER A 29 8.47 8.47 -5.67
N SER A 30 9.06 8.60 -6.86
CA SER A 30 10.42 9.12 -7.02
C SER A 30 10.54 10.59 -6.59
N ALA A 31 9.55 11.42 -6.95
CA ALA A 31 9.53 12.82 -6.56
C ALA A 31 9.32 12.99 -5.06
N LEU A 32 8.51 12.13 -4.43
CA LEU A 32 8.29 12.11 -3.00
C LEU A 32 9.60 11.80 -2.27
N HIS A 33 10.25 10.69 -2.65
CA HIS A 33 11.50 10.28 -2.05
C HIS A 33 12.60 11.35 -2.19
N LYS A 34 12.79 11.89 -3.40
CA LYS A 34 13.83 12.90 -3.64
C LYS A 34 13.61 14.19 -2.84
N ASN A 35 12.37 14.68 -2.78
CA ASN A 35 12.11 16.03 -2.27
C ASN A 35 11.72 16.07 -0.79
N PHE A 36 11.33 14.94 -0.18
CA PHE A 36 10.77 14.90 1.18
C PHE A 36 11.48 13.90 2.11
N THR A 37 12.72 13.50 1.77
CA THR A 37 13.53 12.57 2.58
C THR A 37 14.92 13.11 2.91
N GLU A 38 15.66 13.67 1.95
CA GLU A 38 17.10 13.91 2.11
C GLU A 38 17.45 15.14 2.96
N THR A 39 16.75 16.26 2.77
CA THR A 39 17.11 17.54 3.43
C THR A 39 16.20 17.92 4.60
N ASP A 40 14.89 17.67 4.47
CA ASP A 40 13.89 17.90 5.50
C ASP A 40 12.84 16.80 5.41
N PHE A 41 12.86 15.88 6.39
CA PHE A 41 12.01 14.72 6.36
C PHE A 41 10.55 15.10 6.68
N ASP A 42 9.67 15.03 5.67
CA ASP A 42 8.25 15.33 5.89
C ASP A 42 7.47 14.08 6.28
N PHE A 43 7.35 13.87 7.58
CA PHE A 43 6.57 12.77 8.15
C PHE A 43 5.12 12.74 7.64
N LYS A 44 4.47 13.89 7.44
CA LYS A 44 3.05 13.94 7.07
C LYS A 44 2.84 13.46 5.63
N VAL A 45 3.73 13.84 4.72
CA VAL A 45 3.69 13.39 3.32
C VAL A 45 3.90 11.87 3.24
N TRP A 46 4.92 11.36 3.91
CA TRP A 46 5.19 9.92 3.98
C TRP A 46 4.05 9.13 4.65
N ASN A 47 3.50 9.63 5.76
CA ASN A 47 2.38 9.00 6.44
C ASN A 47 1.12 8.97 5.55
N SER A 48 0.88 10.04 4.79
CA SER A 48 -0.21 10.13 3.83
C SER A 48 -0.04 9.15 2.68
N TYR A 49 1.19 8.96 2.20
CA TYR A 49 1.53 7.98 1.17
C TYR A 49 1.19 6.55 1.62
N PHE A 50 1.68 6.12 2.80
CA PHE A 50 1.39 4.77 3.30
C PHE A 50 -0.10 4.58 3.61
N SER A 51 -0.75 5.61 4.15
CA SER A 51 -2.20 5.59 4.38
C SER A 51 -2.97 5.41 3.07
N LEU A 52 -2.57 6.09 1.99
CA LEU A 52 -3.16 5.92 0.67
C LEU A 52 -2.97 4.50 0.16
N ALA A 53 -1.75 3.95 0.23
CA ALA A 53 -1.45 2.60 -0.23
C ALA A 53 -2.30 1.54 0.51
N VAL A 54 -2.39 1.65 1.84
CA VAL A 54 -3.24 0.78 2.67
C VAL A 54 -4.71 0.89 2.29
N LEU A 55 -5.25 2.11 2.17
CA LEU A 55 -6.64 2.33 1.79
C LEU A 55 -6.93 1.79 0.38
N PHE A 56 -5.99 1.95 -0.54
CA PHE A 56 -6.11 1.51 -1.92
C PHE A 56 -6.16 -0.02 -2.03
N ILE A 57 -5.27 -0.74 -1.34
CA ILE A 57 -5.21 -2.21 -1.38
C ILE A 57 -6.47 -2.82 -0.75
N ASN A 58 -6.93 -2.24 0.36
CA ASN A 58 -8.10 -2.73 1.09
C ASN A 58 -9.45 -2.31 0.48
N GLN A 59 -9.47 -1.50 -0.58
CA GLN A 59 -10.74 -0.97 -1.07
C GLN A 59 -11.65 -2.07 -1.63
N PRO A 60 -12.97 -2.02 -1.38
CA PRO A 60 -13.90 -3.07 -1.80
C PRO A 60 -13.95 -3.33 -3.31
N SER A 61 -13.73 -2.30 -4.14
CA SER A 61 -13.79 -2.43 -5.60
C SER A 61 -12.63 -3.22 -6.20
N LEU A 62 -11.57 -3.46 -5.45
CA LEU A 62 -10.42 -4.26 -5.89
C LEU A 62 -10.41 -5.66 -5.29
N GLN A 63 -11.41 -6.04 -4.47
CA GLN A 63 -11.54 -7.41 -4.00
C GLN A 63 -12.17 -8.26 -5.10
N LEU A 64 -11.34 -8.84 -5.96
CA LEU A 64 -11.76 -9.53 -7.17
C LEU A 64 -12.36 -10.92 -6.90
N GLU A 65 -12.19 -11.44 -5.69
CA GLU A 65 -12.61 -12.77 -5.26
C GLU A 65 -14.14 -12.89 -5.17
N ILE A 66 -14.84 -11.78 -4.95
CA ILE A 66 -16.31 -11.73 -4.89
C ILE A 66 -16.97 -11.52 -6.25
N ILE A 67 -16.19 -11.33 -7.32
CA ILE A 67 -16.67 -11.07 -8.68
C ILE A 67 -16.66 -12.37 -9.50
N THR A 68 -17.63 -12.53 -10.41
CA THR A 68 -17.69 -13.66 -11.34
C THR A 68 -16.36 -13.86 -12.10
N SER A 69 -15.95 -15.11 -12.32
CA SER A 69 -14.71 -15.48 -13.01
C SER A 69 -14.49 -14.75 -14.34
N THR A 70 -15.53 -14.65 -15.18
CA THR A 70 -15.47 -13.96 -16.49
C THR A 70 -15.13 -12.48 -16.34
N LYS A 71 -15.76 -11.78 -15.39
CA LYS A 71 -15.47 -10.36 -15.12
C LYS A 71 -14.09 -10.19 -14.51
N ARG A 72 -13.70 -11.04 -13.55
CA ARG A 72 -12.35 -11.04 -12.96
C ARG A 72 -11.27 -11.19 -14.03
N LYS A 73 -11.42 -12.16 -14.94
CA LYS A 73 -10.49 -12.36 -16.06
C LYS A 73 -10.35 -11.09 -16.91
N LYS A 74 -11.47 -10.49 -17.33
CA LYS A 74 -11.44 -9.23 -18.12
C LYS A 74 -10.75 -8.07 -17.39
N ILE A 75 -10.91 -7.97 -16.07
CA ILE A 75 -10.24 -6.93 -15.26
C ILE A 75 -8.74 -7.18 -15.24
N LEU A 76 -8.31 -8.41 -14.95
CA LEU A 76 -6.90 -8.80 -14.89
C LEU A 76 -6.22 -8.67 -16.26
N ASP A 77 -6.87 -9.10 -17.35
CA ASP A 77 -6.35 -8.98 -18.70
C ASP A 77 -6.11 -7.50 -19.10
N LYS A 78 -6.92 -6.58 -18.57
CA LYS A 78 -6.83 -5.14 -18.89
C LYS A 78 -5.89 -4.36 -17.97
N TYR A 79 -5.94 -4.61 -16.68
CA TYR A 79 -5.27 -3.78 -15.66
C TYR A 79 -4.26 -4.55 -14.80
N GLY A 80 -4.19 -5.87 -14.92
CA GLY A 80 -3.54 -6.72 -13.91
C GLY A 80 -4.23 -6.65 -12.55
N ASP A 81 -3.57 -7.14 -11.50
CA ASP A 81 -4.02 -6.94 -10.12
C ASP A 81 -3.38 -5.66 -9.56
N MET A 82 -4.14 -4.56 -9.60
CA MET A 82 -3.67 -3.25 -9.11
C MET A 82 -3.29 -3.27 -7.62
N ARG A 83 -3.81 -4.22 -6.82
CA ARG A 83 -3.42 -4.35 -5.40
C ARG A 83 -1.96 -4.79 -5.29
N VAL A 84 -1.53 -5.71 -6.17
CA VAL A 84 -0.15 -6.17 -6.25
C VAL A 84 0.77 -5.02 -6.68
N MET A 85 0.37 -4.24 -7.68
CA MET A 85 1.13 -3.06 -8.13
C MET A 85 1.35 -2.07 -6.99
N MET A 86 0.29 -1.73 -6.24
CA MET A 86 0.40 -0.83 -5.08
C MET A 86 1.22 -1.45 -3.94
N ALA A 87 1.16 -2.77 -3.73
CA ALA A 87 1.96 -3.43 -2.71
C ALA A 87 3.47 -3.36 -3.02
N TYR A 88 3.86 -3.50 -4.29
CA TYR A 88 5.24 -3.29 -4.71
C TYR A 88 5.71 -1.85 -4.49
N GLU A 89 4.85 -0.87 -4.79
CA GLU A 89 5.14 0.54 -4.49
C GLU A 89 5.26 0.81 -2.98
N LEU A 90 4.39 0.21 -2.17
CA LEU A 90 4.47 0.28 -0.71
C LEU A 90 5.80 -0.30 -0.22
N PHE A 91 6.20 -1.47 -0.73
CA PHE A 91 7.47 -2.10 -0.40
C PHE A 91 8.67 -1.23 -0.78
N SER A 92 8.72 -0.74 -2.03
CA SER A 92 9.82 0.10 -2.52
C SER A 92 9.96 1.36 -1.67
N MET A 93 8.86 2.05 -1.39
CA MET A 93 8.87 3.27 -0.58
C MET A 93 9.21 2.98 0.88
N TRP A 94 8.78 1.85 1.44
CA TRP A 94 9.22 1.44 2.78
C TRP A 94 10.75 1.29 2.84
N GLN A 95 11.38 0.68 1.84
CA GLN A 95 12.84 0.55 1.80
C GLN A 95 13.57 1.89 1.75
N ASN A 96 12.96 2.90 1.12
CA ASN A 96 13.52 4.25 0.98
C ASN A 96 13.43 5.11 2.25
N LEU A 97 12.77 4.65 3.32
CA LEU A 97 12.66 5.42 4.57
C LEU A 97 13.98 5.52 5.37
N GLY A 98 14.95 4.63 5.13
CA GLY A 98 16.19 4.59 5.92
C GLY A 98 15.92 4.48 7.43
N GLU A 99 16.56 5.36 8.22
CA GLU A 99 16.41 5.39 9.68
C GLU A 99 15.03 5.87 10.15
N HIS A 100 14.26 6.53 9.28
CA HIS A 100 12.96 7.08 9.65
C HIS A 100 11.87 6.02 9.83
N LYS A 101 12.12 4.76 9.44
CA LYS A 101 11.19 3.62 9.59
C LYS A 101 10.63 3.53 11.01
N ILE A 102 11.48 3.75 12.01
CA ILE A 102 11.13 3.62 13.43
C ILE A 102 10.00 4.56 13.88
N HIS A 103 9.81 5.69 13.19
CA HIS A 103 8.73 6.63 13.49
C HIS A 103 7.37 6.16 12.97
N PHE A 104 7.35 5.26 11.97
CA PHE A 104 6.13 4.76 11.37
C PHE A 104 5.65 3.45 11.99
N ILE A 105 6.56 2.61 12.50
CA ILE A 105 6.24 1.26 12.98
C ILE A 105 5.06 1.24 13.96
N PRO A 106 5.01 2.08 15.03
CA PRO A 106 3.90 2.05 15.99
C PRO A 106 2.55 2.35 15.34
N GLY A 107 2.52 3.19 14.31
CA GLY A 107 1.30 3.59 13.61
C GLY A 107 0.94 2.69 12.42
N MET A 108 1.92 2.04 11.79
CA MET A 108 1.74 1.30 10.53
C MET A 108 1.64 -0.20 10.69
N ILE A 109 2.07 -0.78 11.82
CA ILE A 109 2.00 -2.23 12.03
C ILE A 109 0.57 -2.77 11.86
N GLY A 110 -0.43 -2.14 12.48
CA GLY A 110 -1.84 -2.53 12.35
C GLY A 110 -2.39 -2.37 10.93
N PRO A 111 -2.26 -1.18 10.30
CA PRO A 111 -2.62 -0.96 8.90
C PRO A 111 -1.98 -1.96 7.92
N PHE A 112 -0.68 -2.26 8.09
CA PHE A 112 0.04 -3.21 7.27
C PHE A 112 -0.38 -4.65 7.52
N LEU A 113 -0.84 -4.99 8.74
CA LEU A 113 -1.46 -6.30 9.00
C LEU A 113 -2.78 -6.42 8.24
N GLY A 114 -3.61 -5.37 8.25
CA GLY A 114 -4.84 -5.28 7.43
C GLY A 114 -4.58 -5.54 5.95
N VAL A 115 -3.54 -4.89 5.40
CA VAL A 115 -2.64 -5.41 4.36
C VAL A 115 -2.86 -6.85 3.88
N THR A 116 -2.39 -7.75 4.73
CA THR A 116 -2.18 -9.19 4.50
C THR A 116 -3.43 -10.03 4.62
N LEU A 117 -4.51 -9.44 5.14
CA LEU A 117 -5.83 -10.06 5.24
C LEU A 117 -6.58 -10.02 3.91
N VAL A 118 -6.14 -9.18 2.96
CA VAL A 118 -6.63 -9.23 1.59
C VAL A 118 -6.33 -10.63 1.00
N PRO A 119 -7.32 -11.30 0.40
CA PRO A 119 -7.17 -12.66 -0.13
C PRO A 119 -6.40 -12.70 -1.46
N GLN A 120 -5.20 -12.11 -1.47
CA GLN A 120 -4.26 -12.12 -2.59
C GLN A 120 -2.86 -12.55 -2.12
N PRO A 121 -2.41 -13.78 -2.46
CA PRO A 121 -1.17 -14.36 -1.91
C PRO A 121 0.09 -13.53 -2.17
N GLU A 122 0.19 -12.93 -3.35
CA GLU A 122 1.37 -12.13 -3.71
C GLU A 122 1.52 -10.87 -2.86
N VAL A 123 0.41 -10.19 -2.54
CA VAL A 123 0.41 -9.06 -1.60
C VAL A 123 0.99 -9.51 -0.25
N ARG A 124 0.58 -10.67 0.26
CA ARG A 124 1.11 -11.20 1.52
C ARG A 124 2.62 -11.46 1.43
N ASN A 125 3.09 -12.05 0.33
CA ASN A 125 4.51 -12.34 0.13
C ASN A 125 5.36 -11.05 0.11
N ILE A 126 4.83 -9.97 -0.46
CA ILE A 126 5.49 -8.65 -0.47
C ILE A 126 5.55 -8.03 0.94
N MET A 127 4.52 -8.23 1.76
CA MET A 127 4.46 -7.66 3.11
C MET A 127 5.36 -8.40 4.12
N ILE A 128 5.65 -9.68 3.94
CA ILE A 128 6.46 -10.47 4.90
C ILE A 128 7.84 -9.83 5.15
N PRO A 129 8.64 -9.46 4.13
CA PRO A 129 9.90 -8.76 4.34
C PRO A 129 9.76 -7.41 5.06
N ILE A 130 8.64 -6.71 4.88
CA ILE A 130 8.38 -5.43 5.57
C ILE A 130 8.23 -5.67 7.07
N PHE A 131 7.45 -6.68 7.47
CA PHE A 131 7.32 -7.01 8.89
C PHE A 131 8.62 -7.48 9.51
N HIS A 132 9.41 -8.25 8.77
CA HIS A 132 10.75 -8.63 9.21
C HIS A 132 11.61 -7.39 9.50
N ASP A 133 11.66 -6.44 8.56
CA ASP A 133 12.40 -5.19 8.72
C ASP A 133 11.86 -4.35 9.89
N MET A 134 10.53 -4.29 10.10
CA MET A 134 9.94 -3.63 11.27
C MET A 134 10.43 -4.24 12.59
N MET A 135 10.47 -5.57 12.68
CA MET A 135 10.98 -6.27 13.87
C MET A 135 12.47 -5.97 14.10
N ASP A 136 13.29 -6.00 13.04
CA ASP A 136 14.71 -5.67 13.14
C ASP A 136 14.95 -4.24 13.65
N TRP A 137 14.17 -3.26 13.17
CA TRP A 137 14.27 -1.87 13.60
C TRP A 137 13.85 -1.68 15.07
N GLU A 138 12.75 -2.31 15.50
CA GLU A 138 12.31 -2.29 16.91
C GLU A 138 13.36 -2.93 17.83
N GLN A 139 13.93 -4.08 17.44
CA GLN A 139 14.95 -4.76 18.22
C GLN A 139 16.22 -3.90 18.38
N ARG A 140 16.69 -3.28 17.29
CA ARG A 140 17.87 -2.40 17.32
C ARG A 140 17.68 -1.20 18.23
N LYS A 141 16.46 -0.64 18.30
CA LYS A 141 16.17 0.52 19.14
C LYS A 141 16.03 0.17 20.62
N ASN A 142 15.28 -0.90 20.93
CA ASN A 142 14.86 -1.18 22.31
C ASN A 142 15.70 -2.26 23.00
N GLY A 143 16.60 -2.94 22.26
CA GLY A 143 17.46 -4.00 22.79
C GLY A 143 16.73 -5.31 23.13
N ASN A 144 15.40 -5.34 23.02
CA ASN A 144 14.54 -6.50 23.14
C ASN A 144 13.16 -6.20 22.50
N PHE A 145 12.33 -7.23 22.30
CA PHE A 145 10.98 -7.11 21.74
C PHE A 145 9.89 -6.84 22.79
N LYS A 146 10.26 -6.63 24.06
CA LYS A 146 9.31 -6.46 25.14
C LYS A 146 9.09 -4.96 25.38
N GLN A 147 7.84 -4.53 25.30
CA GLN A 147 7.41 -3.25 25.87
C GLN A 147 7.19 -3.41 27.38
#